data_AF-A0A2D7GC05-F1
#
_entry.id   AF-A0A2D7GC05-F1
#
_cell.length_a   1.000
_cell.length_b   1.000
_cell.length_c   1.000
_cell.angle_alpha   90.00
_cell.angle_beta   90.00
_cell.angle_gamma   90.00
#
_symmetry.space_group_name_H-M   'P 1'
#
loop_
_entity.id
_entity.type
_entity.pdbx_description
1 polymer ?
#
loop_
_entity_poly.entity_id
_entity_poly.type
_entity_poly.pdbx_seq_one_letter_code
_entity_poly.pdbx_strand_id
1 'polypeptide(L)'
;MDVTHRRILKIALPIIFANSTVPLLGAVDTFVVGQIPSPIPIGAVAIGSLIISVLYSFFGFLRMGTTGWTSQARGACDQVEVAVILTRVLIAG
;
A
#
# COMPACT_ATOMS: atom_id res chain seq x y z
N MET A 1 27.62 -5.35 -8.78
CA MET A 1 27.16 -5.02 -7.41
C MET A 1 26.55 -6.27 -6.81
N ASP A 2 27.21 -6.91 -5.85
CA ASP A 2 26.72 -8.18 -5.29
C ASP A 2 25.44 -7.98 -4.48
N VAL A 3 24.42 -8.78 -4.82
CA VAL A 3 23.15 -8.82 -4.13
C VAL A 3 23.29 -9.73 -2.92
N THR A 4 23.66 -9.16 -1.77
CA THR A 4 23.78 -9.92 -0.52
C THR A 4 22.42 -10.08 0.16
N HIS A 5 22.15 -11.23 0.78
CA HIS A 5 20.91 -11.50 1.53
C HIS A 5 20.66 -10.46 2.63
N ARG A 6 21.72 -10.00 3.29
CA ARG A 6 21.66 -8.94 4.31
C ARG A 6 21.16 -7.59 3.76
N ARG A 7 21.46 -7.28 2.49
CA ARG A 7 21.00 -6.06 1.81
C ARG A 7 19.52 -6.17 1.44
N ILE A 8 19.09 -7.34 0.95
CA ILE A 8 17.68 -7.62 0.67
C ILE A 8 16.87 -7.51 1.97
N LEU A 9 17.32 -8.17 3.05
CA LEU A 9 16.62 -8.13 4.35
C LEU A 9 16.44 -6.70 4.88
N LYS A 10 17.45 -5.83 4.76
CA LYS A 10 17.34 -4.43 5.17
C LYS A 10 16.26 -3.63 4.42
N ILE A 11 15.98 -4.00 3.17
CA ILE A 11 14.95 -3.35 2.34
C ILE A 11 13.58 -4.02 2.53
N ALA A 12 13.56 -5.35 2.62
CA ALA A 12 12.35 -6.14 2.71
C ALA A 12 11.66 -6.02 4.07
N LEU A 13 12.41 -5.98 5.18
CA LEU A 13 11.84 -5.98 6.53
C LEU A 13 10.86 -4.80 6.75
N PRO A 14 11.22 -3.54 6.44
CA PRO A 14 10.29 -2.41 6.58
C PRO A 14 9.06 -2.54 5.68
N ILE A 15 9.24 -3.06 4.46
CA ILE A 15 8.14 -3.27 3.50
C ILE A 15 7.16 -4.31 4.04
N ILE A 16 7.66 -5.43 4.57
CA ILE A 16 6.84 -6.48 5.15
C ILE A 16 6.05 -5.93 6.34
N PHE A 17 6.72 -5.26 7.29
CA PHE A 17 6.05 -4.64 8.43
C PHE A 17 4.97 -3.65 8.01
N ALA A 18 5.26 -2.78 7.03
CA ALA A 18 4.28 -1.83 6.51
C ALA A 18 3.05 -2.53 5.91
N ASN A 19 3.25 -3.59 5.10
CA ASN A 19 2.15 -4.31 4.47
C ASN A 19 1.39 -5.22 5.45
N SER A 20 2.01 -5.68 6.54
CA SER A 20 1.33 -6.44 7.60
C SER A 20 0.30 -5.62 8.38
N THR A 21 0.38 -4.29 8.36
CA THR A 21 -0.60 -3.43 9.05
C THR A 21 -2.01 -3.61 8.52
N VAL A 22 -2.18 -3.86 7.22
CA VAL A 22 -3.49 -4.03 6.56
C VAL A 22 -4.28 -5.22 7.13
N PRO A 23 -3.75 -6.46 7.13
CA PRO A 23 -4.46 -7.60 7.72
C PRO A 23 -4.60 -7.50 9.23
N LEU A 24 -3.64 -6.88 9.93
CA LEU A 24 -3.75 -6.64 11.37
C LEU A 24 -4.91 -5.69 11.70
N LEU A 25 -5.08 -4.62 10.93
CA LEU A 25 -6.21 -3.69 11.09
C LEU A 25 -7.55 -4.43 10.92
N GLY A 26 -7.69 -5.25 9.87
CA GLY A 26 -8.90 -6.02 9.63
C GLY A 26 -9.20 -7.05 10.75
N ALA A 27 -8.16 -7.65 11.34
CA ALA A 27 -8.31 -8.52 12.49
C ALA A 27 -8.79 -7.75 13.73
N VAL A 28 -8.27 -6.55 13.96
CA VAL A 28 -8.70 -5.66 15.06
C VAL A 28 -10.13 -5.19 14.85
N ASP A 29 -10.50 -4.77 13.64
CA ASP A 29 -11.87 -4.35 13.31
C ASP A 29 -12.87 -5.49 13.60
N THR A 30 -12.54 -6.71 13.15
CA THR A 30 -13.37 -7.89 13.41
C THR A 30 -13.45 -8.24 14.89
N PHE A 31 -12.33 -8.15 15.62
CA PHE A 31 -12.29 -8.41 17.05
C PHE A 31 -13.14 -7.43 17.85
N VAL A 32 -13.01 -6.12 17.57
CA VAL A 32 -13.77 -5.06 18.27
C VAL A 32 -15.26 -5.19 17.97
N VAL A 33 -15.62 -5.38 16.70
CA VAL A 33 -17.03 -5.46 16.29
C VAL A 33 -17.67 -6.79 16.71
N GLY A 34 -16.88 -7.86 16.79
CA GLY A 34 -17.33 -9.18 17.26
C GLY A 34 -17.71 -9.24 18.74
N GLN A 35 -17.36 -8.22 19.54
CA GLN A 35 -17.80 -8.10 20.93
C GLN A 35 -19.26 -7.63 21.05
N ILE A 36 -19.86 -7.11 19.98
CA ILE A 36 -21.24 -6.66 19.97
C ILE A 36 -22.17 -7.88 19.80
N PRO A 37 -23.19 -8.09 20.67
CA PRO A 37 -24.09 -9.23 20.60
C PRO A 37 -25.14 -9.07 19.47
N SER A 38 -24.66 -8.92 18.24
CA SER A 38 -25.45 -8.88 17.02
C SER A 38 -24.54 -9.18 15.82
N PRO A 39 -25.00 -9.97 14.83
CA PRO A 39 -24.22 -10.21 13.61
C PRO A 39 -24.23 -9.01 12.63
N ILE A 40 -25.16 -8.07 12.81
CA ILE A 40 -25.37 -6.94 11.89
C ILE A 40 -24.13 -6.04 11.78
N PRO A 41 -23.45 -5.63 12.88
CA PRO A 41 -22.26 -4.79 12.81
C PRO A 41 -21.08 -5.42 12.04
N ILE A 42 -20.86 -6.73 12.19
CA ILE A 42 -19.80 -7.45 11.46
C ILE A 42 -20.08 -7.40 9.95
N GLY A 43 -21.34 -7.63 9.55
CA GLY A 43 -21.77 -7.51 8.16
C GLY A 43 -21.60 -6.09 7.61
N ALA A 44 -21.91 -5.06 8.39
CA ALA A 44 -21.73 -3.67 8.00
C ALA A 44 -20.26 -3.32 7.75
N VAL A 45 -19.35 -3.75 8.61
CA VAL A 45 -17.89 -3.53 8.44
C VAL A 45 -17.33 -4.32 7.25
N ALA A 46 -17.81 -5.55 7.02
CA ALA A 46 -17.42 -6.32 5.85
C ALA A 46 -17.82 -5.64 4.53
N ILE A 47 -19.05 -5.11 4.44
CA ILE A 47 -19.52 -4.39 3.25
C ILE A 47 -18.78 -3.06 3.08
N GLY A 48 -18.63 -2.30 4.17
CA GLY A 48 -17.90 -1.03 4.15
C GLY A 48 -16.45 -1.19 3.68
N SER A 49 -15.75 -2.20 4.23
CA SER A 49 -14.36 -2.48 3.84
C SER A 49 -14.25 -2.94 2.38
N LEU A 50 -15.22 -3.72 1.86
CA LEU A 50 -15.26 -4.10 0.45
C LEU A 50 -15.41 -2.89 -0.47
N ILE A 51 -16.35 -1.99 -0.18
CA ILE A 51 -16.57 -0.77 -0.98
C ILE A 51 -15.30 0.06 -1.02
N ILE A 52 -14.70 0.32 0.14
CA ILE A 52 -13.45 1.09 0.25
C ILE A 52 -12.30 0.37 -0.49
N SER A 53 -12.19 -0.95 -0.39
CA SER A 53 -11.16 -1.74 -1.08
C SER A 53 -11.30 -1.67 -2.61
N VAL A 54 -12.52 -1.73 -3.13
CA VAL A 54 -12.80 -1.56 -4.55
C VAL A 54 -12.44 -0.15 -5.01
N LEU A 55 -12.83 0.88 -4.24
CA LEU A 55 -12.46 2.26 -4.52
C LEU A 55 -10.93 2.44 -4.57
N TYR A 56 -10.20 1.96 -3.57
CA TYR A 56 -8.73 2.01 -3.58
C TYR A 56 -8.11 1.22 -4.74
N SER A 57 -8.71 0.11 -5.15
CA SER A 57 -8.22 -0.70 -6.27
C SER A 57 -8.29 0.06 -7.60
N PHE A 58 -9.27 0.95 -7.79
CA PHE A 58 -9.31 1.82 -8.97
C PHE A 58 -8.14 2.79 -9.04
N PHE A 59 -7.56 3.19 -7.91
CA PHE A 59 -6.34 4.01 -7.84
C PHE A 59 -5.05 3.16 -7.81
N GLY A 60 -5.15 1.83 -7.83
CA GLY A 60 -4.00 0.92 -7.76
C GLY A 60 -3.02 1.09 -8.92
N PHE A 61 -3.49 1.57 -10.09
CA PHE A 61 -2.64 1.86 -11.24
C PHE A 61 -1.64 2.99 -10.97
N LEU A 62 -1.97 3.96 -10.11
CA LEU A 62 -1.06 5.04 -9.75
C LEU A 62 0.19 4.49 -9.06
N ARG A 63 0.04 3.46 -8.22
CA ARG A 63 1.18 2.82 -7.55
C ARG A 63 2.02 2.00 -8.53
N MET A 64 1.39 1.15 -9.33
CA MET A 64 2.11 0.24 -10.24
C MET A 64 2.73 0.97 -11.43
N GLY A 65 2.05 1.99 -11.97
CA GLY A 65 2.51 2.75 -13.14
C GLY A 65 3.70 3.67 -12.86
N THR A 66 3.91 4.06 -11.61
CA THR A 66 4.91 5.11 -11.25
C THR A 66 6.19 4.51 -10.69
N THR A 67 6.09 3.42 -9.94
CA THR A 67 7.23 2.73 -9.33
C THR A 67 8.31 2.37 -10.36
N GLY A 68 7.92 1.92 -11.56
CA GLY A 68 8.86 1.60 -12.64
C GLY A 68 9.65 2.82 -13.12
N TRP A 69 8.95 3.91 -13.44
CA TRP A 69 9.56 5.16 -13.92
C TRP A 69 10.43 5.82 -12.85
N THR A 70 9.95 5.88 -11.61
CA THR A 70 10.73 6.41 -10.49
C THR A 70 11.99 5.57 -10.24
N SER A 71 11.92 4.24 -10.36
CA SER A 71 13.08 3.37 -10.18
C SER A 71 14.15 3.58 -11.26
N GLN A 72 13.74 3.82 -12.51
CA GLN A 72 14.63 4.13 -13.62
C GLN A 72 15.27 5.51 -13.48
N ALA A 73 14.48 6.56 -13.23
CA ALA A 73 14.98 7.93 -13.04
C ALA A 73 15.98 8.01 -11.87
N ARG A 74 15.64 7.37 -10.73
CA ARG A 74 16.53 7.27 -9.58
C ARG A 74 17.79 6.47 -9.91
N GLY A 75 17.68 5.40 -10.70
CA GLY A 75 18.82 4.61 -11.19
C GLY A 75 19.76 5.40 -12.11
N ALA A 76 19.22 6.34 -12.89
CA ALA A 76 19.96 7.26 -13.75
C ALA A 76 20.50 8.52 -13.02
N CYS A 77 20.29 8.62 -11.69
CA CYS A 77 20.61 9.79 -10.88
C CYS A 77 19.90 11.09 -11.32
N ASP A 78 18.77 10.97 -12.03
CA ASP A 78 17.96 12.12 -12.46
C ASP A 78 16.91 12.48 -11.39
N GLN A 79 17.32 13.33 -10.47
CA GLN A 79 16.47 13.77 -9.35
C GLN A 79 15.36 14.72 -9.81
N VAL A 80 15.53 15.38 -10.95
CA VAL A 80 14.51 16.28 -11.52
C VAL A 80 13.35 15.44 -12.05
N GLU A 81 13.63 14.39 -12.80
CA GLU A 81 12.58 13.50 -13.32
C GLU A 81 11.84 12.78 -12.18
N VAL A 82 12.51 12.41 -11.08
CA VAL A 82 11.84 11.87 -9.88
C VAL A 82 10.83 12.86 -9.30
N ALA A 83 11.18 14.15 -9.20
CA ALA A 83 10.28 15.18 -8.71
C ALA A 83 9.12 15.47 -9.69
N VAL A 84 9.39 15.41 -10.99
CA VAL A 84 8.37 15.56 -12.04
C VAL A 84 7.37 14.40 -11.99
N ILE A 85 7.84 13.15 -11.85
CA ILE A 85 6.97 11.97 -11.69
C ILE A 85 6.10 12.14 -10.44
N LEU A 86 6.67 12.55 -9.30
CA LEU A 86 5.89 12.79 -8.08
C LEU A 86 4.78 13.83 -8.30
N THR A 87 5.12 14.95 -8.95
CA THR A 87 4.16 16.04 -9.21
C THR A 87 3.05 15.58 -10.15
N ARG A 88 3.38 14.85 -11.23
CA ARG A 88 2.40 14.30 -12.16
C ARG A 88 1.39 13.40 -11.46
N VAL A 89 1.86 12.54 -10.55
CA VAL A 89 1.02 11.59 -9.82
C VAL A 89 0.16 12.27 -8.77
N LEU A 90 0.67 13.31 -8.11
CA LEU A 90 -0.09 14.06 -7.12
C LEU A 90 -1.21 14.90 -7.74
N ILE A 91 -1.04 15.34 -9.00
CA ILE A 91 -2.02 16.15 -9.73
C ILE A 91 -3.03 15.27 -10.50
N ALA A 92 -2.55 14.21 -11.14
CA ALA A 92 -3.37 13.34 -11.97
C ALA A 92 -3.99 12.15 -11.22
N GLY A 93 -3.51 11.88 -10.00
CA GLY A 93 -3.97 10.79 -9.13
C GLY A 93 -5.08 11.19 -8.17
#